data_AF-R7TLS3-F1
#
_entry.id   AF-R7TLS3-F1
#
_cell.length_a   1.000
_cell.length_b   1.000
_cell.length_c   1.000
_cell.angle_alpha   90.00
_cell.angle_beta   90.00
_cell.angle_gamma   90.00
#
_symmetry.space_group_name_H-M   'P 1'
#
loop_
_entity.id
_entity.type
_entity.pdbx_description
1 polymer ?
#
loop_
_entity_poly.entity_id
_entity_poly.type
_entity_poly.pdbx_seq_one_letter_code
_entity_poly.pdbx_strand_id
1 'polypeptide(L)'
;GGIGHLSVFRHCLHANEMHSMPFGIDCRVDLAVVKGLLTQIQSWREQHEQLFLFDSDMQTFDWNLIAFNREVAHLLADFVVLLPKELSSDEWDFVLCTLVSFMQTCHESSSSLPSNGKCQAFATIVFHLLSRVTACMQTVIPASEAEFPSNLLSEWNEFFSEAAYSLLLPLFIHITGMCGLSDGSAESHLLPAFCAAVSLCPVQHLENHNLPAKLTADDDSGLPDDLLTLVNHFCPLLLSEHRCVQISAFRVVMSVIPCLTSAMNAENDKTIDENSSEKEKEAKCPPLPIMTSLDLSSQTVEVILHDSAMGETIVIEPFITEHNLTFGYLLTWRLLLALVQQAPSQLRAEYAEHLKSTLAVDVLMLNLFRLMPQSPIRDLKESLTSNSASESLCTTTSLSVELQHLACSVYAQCLKDLPAVLRQWWNSHDRHSARIVEEYTTQYVSPILIQEEIAQVQAAADNSTDDNLSVKGRPMAREVVASFQMEEVTMELLVQLPPNFPLGVMQVETVRRVGVATAQWRNWMLQLTTFLMHQNGSIMDGLSLWKKNVDKRFEGIEDCMICFSVIHGTTAQVPKLKCRTCKKKYHSACLYKWFNSSNGTACPLCRNLF
;
A
#
# COMPACT_ATOMS: atom_id res chain seq x y z
N GLY A 1 8.61 -33.40 38.32
CA GLY A 1 8.78 -33.85 36.93
C GLY A 1 7.54 -33.61 36.09
N GLY A 2 7.13 -32.35 35.90
CA GLY A 2 5.96 -31.99 35.08
C GLY A 2 6.29 -31.76 33.59
N ILE A 3 7.51 -31.31 33.29
CA ILE A 3 7.97 -30.96 31.92
C ILE A 3 7.82 -32.13 30.94
N GLY A 4 8.21 -33.35 31.36
CA GLY A 4 8.08 -34.55 30.54
C GLY A 4 6.62 -34.91 30.22
N HIS A 5 5.68 -34.61 31.13
CA HIS A 5 4.27 -34.91 30.91
C HIS A 5 3.60 -33.87 29.99
N LEU A 6 3.92 -32.58 30.16
CA LEU A 6 3.41 -31.51 29.29
C LEU A 6 3.91 -31.66 27.85
N SER A 7 5.20 -31.98 27.66
CA SER A 7 5.79 -32.21 26.34
C SER A 7 5.21 -33.45 25.64
N VAL A 8 4.99 -34.56 26.38
CA VAL A 8 4.31 -35.75 25.84
C VAL A 8 2.87 -35.42 25.44
N PHE A 9 2.13 -34.69 26.27
CA PHE A 9 0.76 -34.29 25.95
C PHE A 9 0.70 -33.45 24.68
N ARG A 10 1.59 -32.46 24.57
CA ARG A 10 1.73 -31.65 23.37
C ARG A 10 2.02 -32.49 22.13
N HIS A 11 2.93 -33.46 22.21
CA HIS A 11 3.19 -34.35 21.08
C HIS A 11 1.92 -35.12 20.65
N CYS A 12 1.11 -35.57 21.62
CA CYS A 12 -0.17 -36.22 21.33
C CYS A 12 -1.21 -35.27 20.68
N LEU A 13 -1.22 -33.99 21.04
CA LEU A 13 -2.08 -32.98 20.39
C LEU A 13 -1.76 -32.84 18.89
N HIS A 14 -0.47 -32.79 18.54
CA HIS A 14 0.01 -32.58 17.15
C HIS A 14 0.12 -33.86 16.33
N ALA A 15 0.24 -35.04 16.95
CA ALA A 15 0.26 -36.34 16.26
C ALA A 15 -1.03 -36.62 15.45
N ASN A 16 -2.10 -35.85 15.70
CA ASN A 16 -3.34 -35.90 14.93
C ASN A 16 -3.29 -35.12 13.61
N GLU A 17 -2.31 -34.25 13.39
CA GLU A 17 -2.16 -33.50 12.13
C GLU A 17 -1.28 -34.24 11.11
N MET A 18 -0.34 -35.08 11.55
CA MET A 18 0.58 -35.82 10.68
C MET A 18 0.08 -37.24 10.39
N HIS A 19 -0.65 -37.38 9.28
CA HIS A 19 -1.03 -38.61 8.57
C HIS A 19 -2.07 -39.55 9.19
N SER A 20 -3.00 -39.92 8.31
CA SER A 20 -3.44 -41.30 8.08
C SER A 20 -2.29 -42.31 8.25
N MET A 21 -2.06 -42.78 9.47
CA MET A 21 -1.21 -43.92 9.73
C MET A 21 -1.82 -45.18 9.06
N PRO A 22 -1.03 -46.14 8.54
CA PRO A 22 -1.55 -47.34 7.87
C PRO A 22 -2.32 -48.29 8.81
N PHE A 23 -2.31 -48.00 10.11
CA PHE A 23 -3.01 -48.75 11.14
C PHE A 23 -4.03 -47.79 11.77
N GLY A 24 -5.29 -47.93 11.36
CA GLY A 24 -6.41 -47.06 11.72
C GLY A 24 -6.73 -47.04 13.22
N ILE A 25 -5.95 -46.30 13.99
CA ILE A 25 -6.28 -45.86 15.33
C ILE A 25 -6.64 -44.38 15.21
N ASP A 26 -7.95 -44.08 15.26
CA ASP A 26 -8.48 -42.73 15.40
C ASP A 26 -8.00 -42.16 16.74
N CYS A 27 -6.90 -41.42 16.75
CA CYS A 27 -6.30 -40.88 17.97
C CYS A 27 -6.90 -39.52 18.37
N ARG A 28 -8.22 -39.33 18.25
CA ARG A 28 -8.87 -38.06 18.66
C ARG A 28 -8.53 -37.77 20.12
N VAL A 29 -7.72 -36.74 20.39
CA VAL A 29 -7.51 -36.28 21.76
C VAL A 29 -8.85 -35.71 22.24
N ASP A 30 -9.39 -36.30 23.29
CA ASP A 30 -10.67 -35.92 23.86
C ASP A 30 -10.61 -34.47 24.35
N LEU A 31 -11.53 -33.63 23.88
CA LEU A 31 -11.67 -32.23 24.29
C LEU A 31 -11.77 -32.10 25.81
N ALA A 32 -12.36 -33.09 26.49
CA ALA A 32 -12.41 -33.14 27.96
C ALA A 32 -11.02 -33.24 28.60
N VAL A 33 -10.08 -33.96 27.97
CA VAL A 33 -8.70 -34.07 28.45
C VAL A 33 -7.95 -32.75 28.24
N VAL A 34 -8.19 -32.06 27.12
CA VAL A 34 -7.59 -30.76 26.84
C VAL A 34 -8.08 -29.69 27.82
N LYS A 35 -9.40 -29.59 28.02
CA LYS A 35 -10.00 -28.69 29.02
C LYS A 35 -9.52 -29.03 30.43
N GLY A 36 -9.48 -30.32 30.78
CA GLY A 36 -8.95 -30.78 32.08
C GLY A 36 -7.48 -30.38 32.32
N LEU A 37 -6.64 -30.39 31.29
CA LEU A 37 -5.26 -29.92 31.42
C LEU A 37 -5.18 -28.41 31.66
N LEU A 38 -5.97 -27.60 30.94
CA LEU A 38 -6.00 -26.16 31.14
C LEU A 38 -6.47 -25.80 32.56
N THR A 39 -7.55 -26.44 33.03
CA THR A 39 -8.02 -26.29 34.42
C THR A 39 -6.94 -26.70 35.43
N GLN A 40 -6.18 -27.75 35.14
CA GLN A 40 -5.09 -28.19 36.02
C GLN A 40 -3.93 -27.19 36.07
N ILE A 41 -3.59 -26.56 34.94
CA ILE A 41 -2.57 -25.51 34.87
C ILE A 41 -3.04 -24.26 35.64
N GLN A 42 -4.30 -23.86 35.49
CA GLN A 42 -4.91 -22.78 36.28
C GLN A 42 -4.85 -23.08 37.78
N SER A 43 -5.20 -24.30 38.18
CA SER A 43 -5.07 -24.76 39.57
C SER A 43 -3.63 -24.69 40.09
N TRP A 44 -2.63 -25.03 39.28
CA TRP A 44 -1.22 -24.88 39.67
C TRP A 44 -0.83 -23.43 39.86
N ARG A 45 -1.37 -22.51 39.06
CA ARG A 45 -1.13 -21.08 39.25
C ARG A 45 -1.64 -20.60 40.60
N GLU A 46 -2.83 -21.03 41.00
CA GLU A 46 -3.43 -20.64 42.30
C GLU A 46 -2.71 -21.27 43.50
N GLN A 47 -2.29 -22.53 43.39
CA GLN A 47 -1.75 -23.30 44.52
C GLN A 47 -0.22 -23.18 44.66
N HIS A 48 0.47 -22.87 43.57
CA HIS A 48 1.93 -22.94 43.46
C HIS A 48 2.48 -21.76 42.65
N GLU A 49 2.23 -20.54 43.11
CA GLU A 49 2.63 -19.31 42.42
C GLU A 49 4.11 -19.29 41.99
N GLN A 50 5.00 -19.83 42.84
CA GLN A 50 6.44 -19.92 42.59
C GLN A 50 6.85 -20.75 41.37
N LEU A 51 5.94 -21.54 40.79
CA LEU A 51 6.20 -22.29 39.56
C LEU A 51 6.12 -21.41 38.31
N PHE A 52 5.45 -20.25 38.39
CA PHE A 52 5.21 -19.37 37.26
C PHE A 52 6.19 -18.20 37.31
N LEU A 53 6.99 -18.07 36.26
CA LEU A 53 7.96 -16.99 36.10
C LEU A 53 7.26 -15.72 35.60
N PHE A 54 6.37 -15.16 36.41
CA PHE A 54 5.69 -13.89 36.11
C PHE A 54 6.56 -12.73 36.61
N ASP A 55 6.72 -11.71 35.76
CA ASP A 55 7.42 -10.45 36.09
C ASP A 55 8.82 -10.66 36.67
N SER A 56 9.58 -11.61 36.14
CA SER A 56 10.83 -12.12 36.74
C SER A 56 12.03 -12.06 35.80
N ASP A 57 13.25 -11.86 36.33
CA ASP A 57 14.50 -12.04 35.58
C ASP A 57 14.90 -13.53 35.51
N MET A 58 14.84 -14.10 34.31
CA MET A 58 15.14 -15.51 34.03
C MET A 58 16.56 -15.92 34.41
N GLN A 59 17.52 -14.98 34.50
CA GLN A 59 18.90 -15.29 34.88
C GLN A 59 19.00 -15.93 36.27
N THR A 60 18.03 -15.64 37.13
CA THR A 60 18.02 -16.10 38.52
C THR A 60 17.52 -17.54 38.70
N PHE A 61 17.07 -18.20 37.62
CA PHE A 61 16.41 -19.50 37.69
C PHE A 61 17.13 -20.61 36.91
N ASP A 62 16.85 -21.86 37.30
CA ASP A 62 17.38 -23.03 36.61
C ASP A 62 16.64 -23.33 35.31
N TRP A 63 17.21 -24.21 34.48
CA TRP A 63 16.57 -24.58 33.21
C TRP A 63 15.24 -25.30 33.40
N ASN A 64 15.06 -26.06 34.48
CA ASN A 64 13.85 -26.84 34.67
C ASN A 64 12.64 -25.93 34.85
N LEU A 65 12.78 -24.87 35.64
CA LEU A 65 11.71 -23.92 35.86
C LEU A 65 11.40 -23.11 34.59
N ILE A 66 12.43 -22.67 33.86
CA ILE A 66 12.27 -21.97 32.57
C ILE A 66 11.59 -22.89 31.54
N ALA A 67 12.02 -24.15 31.44
CA ALA A 67 11.45 -25.13 30.52
C ALA A 67 10.00 -25.47 30.86
N PHE A 68 9.62 -25.52 32.14
CA PHE A 68 8.23 -25.68 32.54
C PHE A 68 7.37 -24.52 32.04
N ASN A 69 7.78 -23.27 32.28
CA ASN A 69 7.04 -22.09 31.83
C ASN A 69 7.00 -21.99 30.30
N ARG A 70 8.06 -22.39 29.62
CA ARG A 70 8.11 -22.52 28.15
C ARG A 70 7.05 -23.51 27.64
N GLU A 71 6.92 -24.68 28.25
CA GLU A 71 5.89 -25.66 27.84
C GLU A 71 4.47 -25.17 28.16
N VAL A 72 4.28 -24.45 29.27
CA VAL A 72 2.99 -23.78 29.56
C VAL A 72 2.65 -22.78 28.46
N ALA A 73 3.55 -21.84 28.13
CA ALA A 73 3.34 -20.88 27.05
C ALA A 73 3.04 -21.58 25.71
N HIS A 74 3.71 -22.69 25.44
CA HIS A 74 3.49 -23.46 24.22
C HIS A 74 2.11 -24.09 24.16
N LEU A 75 1.64 -24.69 25.26
CA LEU A 75 0.31 -25.28 25.33
C LEU A 75 -0.78 -24.23 25.17
N LEU A 76 -0.65 -23.07 25.82
CA LEU A 76 -1.57 -21.95 25.63
C LEU A 76 -1.60 -21.49 24.17
N ALA A 77 -0.43 -21.43 23.53
CA ALA A 77 -0.33 -21.07 22.12
C ALA A 77 -1.03 -22.10 21.22
N ASP A 78 -0.98 -23.38 21.56
CA ASP A 78 -1.66 -24.43 20.81
C ASP A 78 -3.18 -24.40 21.06
N PHE A 79 -3.63 -24.10 22.28
CA PHE A 79 -5.06 -23.96 22.60
C PHE A 79 -5.73 -22.82 21.83
N VAL A 80 -5.06 -21.67 21.72
CA VAL A 80 -5.55 -20.52 20.96
C VAL A 80 -5.76 -20.85 19.47
N VAL A 81 -4.94 -21.74 18.90
CA VAL A 81 -5.03 -22.09 17.47
C VAL A 81 -6.00 -23.25 17.24
N LEU A 82 -5.92 -24.30 18.06
CA LEU A 82 -6.65 -25.55 17.84
C LEU A 82 -8.09 -25.50 18.36
N LEU A 83 -8.32 -24.76 19.45
CA LEU A 83 -9.59 -24.77 20.18
C LEU A 83 -10.09 -23.36 20.57
N PRO A 84 -9.95 -22.32 19.73
CA PRO A 84 -10.27 -20.94 20.14
C PRO A 84 -11.71 -20.76 20.61
N LYS A 85 -12.66 -21.45 19.96
CA LYS A 85 -14.11 -21.38 20.23
C LYS A 85 -14.54 -22.14 21.48
N GLU A 86 -13.69 -23.05 21.96
CA GLU A 86 -14.00 -23.93 23.09
C GLU A 86 -13.53 -23.36 24.43
N LEU A 87 -12.72 -22.30 24.40
CA LEU A 87 -12.22 -21.58 25.57
C LEU A 87 -13.33 -20.69 26.14
N SER A 88 -13.61 -20.90 27.42
CA SER A 88 -14.50 -20.06 28.23
C SER A 88 -13.89 -18.68 28.51
N SER A 89 -14.69 -17.78 29.08
CA SER A 89 -14.24 -16.43 29.45
C SER A 89 -13.05 -16.48 30.43
N ASP A 90 -13.12 -17.31 31.46
CA ASP A 90 -12.07 -17.44 32.49
C ASP A 90 -10.77 -18.06 31.91
N GLU A 91 -10.92 -18.97 30.94
CA GLU A 91 -9.78 -19.57 30.25
C GLU A 91 -9.08 -18.58 29.31
N TRP A 92 -9.85 -17.74 28.61
CA TRP A 92 -9.30 -16.64 27.81
C TRP A 92 -8.58 -15.62 28.68
N ASP A 93 -9.18 -15.20 29.81
CA ASP A 93 -8.56 -14.27 30.74
C ASP A 93 -7.23 -14.84 31.28
N PHE A 94 -7.19 -16.12 31.64
CA PHE A 94 -5.95 -16.79 32.04
C PHE A 94 -4.88 -16.78 30.95
N VAL A 95 -5.25 -17.04 29.69
CA VAL A 95 -4.33 -16.98 28.54
C VAL A 95 -3.75 -15.58 28.38
N LEU A 96 -4.60 -14.55 28.40
CA LEU A 96 -4.20 -13.16 28.18
C LEU A 96 -3.36 -12.60 29.34
N CYS A 97 -3.75 -12.87 30.59
CA CYS A 97 -2.98 -12.50 31.77
C CYS A 97 -1.60 -13.18 31.79
N THR A 98 -1.56 -14.48 31.46
CA THR A 98 -0.30 -15.24 31.40
C THR A 98 0.61 -14.71 30.30
N LEU A 99 0.06 -14.38 29.12
CA LEU A 99 0.79 -13.78 28.01
C LEU A 99 1.46 -12.46 28.44
N VAL A 100 0.72 -11.52 29.03
CA VAL A 100 1.28 -10.23 29.46
C VAL A 100 2.35 -10.41 30.53
N SER A 101 2.11 -11.28 31.52
CA SER A 101 3.10 -11.56 32.59
C SER A 101 4.39 -12.19 32.04
N PHE A 102 4.28 -13.07 31.04
CA PHE A 102 5.44 -13.65 30.36
C PHE A 102 6.14 -12.65 29.44
N MET A 103 5.42 -11.71 28.84
CA MET A 103 6.00 -10.59 28.12
C MET A 103 6.84 -9.69 29.05
N GLN A 104 6.34 -9.42 30.26
CA GLN A 104 7.12 -8.69 31.28
C GLN A 104 8.39 -9.46 31.67
N THR A 105 8.30 -10.77 31.90
CA THR A 105 9.49 -11.61 32.16
C THR A 105 10.52 -11.55 31.03
N CYS A 106 10.08 -11.51 29.76
CA CYS A 106 10.98 -11.30 28.63
C CYS A 106 11.64 -9.91 28.65
N HIS A 107 10.89 -8.89 29.05
CA HIS A 107 11.39 -7.51 29.19
C HIS A 107 12.42 -7.36 30.32
N GLU A 108 12.12 -7.88 31.51
CA GLU A 108 13.04 -7.88 32.67
C GLU A 108 14.35 -8.64 32.35
N SER A 109 14.25 -9.68 31.53
CA SER A 109 15.40 -10.49 31.10
C SER A 109 16.14 -9.91 29.89
N SER A 110 15.81 -8.72 29.41
CA SER A 110 16.28 -8.11 28.14
C SER A 110 17.79 -8.21 27.90
N SER A 111 18.60 -7.96 28.94
CA SER A 111 20.06 -8.03 28.87
C SER A 111 20.62 -9.43 28.59
N SER A 112 19.88 -10.49 28.97
CA SER A 112 20.29 -11.89 28.78
C SER A 112 19.71 -12.55 27.54
N LEU A 113 18.64 -12.00 26.96
CA LEU A 113 17.99 -12.58 25.78
C LEU A 113 18.97 -12.78 24.61
N PRO A 114 19.86 -11.83 24.25
CA PRO A 114 20.79 -12.03 23.14
C PRO A 114 21.82 -13.14 23.35
N SER A 115 22.22 -13.42 24.60
CA SER A 115 23.37 -14.28 24.92
C SER A 115 23.02 -15.62 25.59
N ASN A 116 21.81 -15.76 26.14
CA ASN A 116 21.42 -16.94 26.91
C ASN A 116 20.36 -17.76 26.17
N GLY A 117 20.77 -18.92 25.63
CA GLY A 117 19.89 -19.82 24.88
C GLY A 117 18.64 -20.29 25.63
N LYS A 118 18.67 -20.34 26.97
CA LYS A 118 17.48 -20.69 27.77
C LYS A 118 16.43 -19.57 27.72
N CYS A 119 16.88 -18.33 27.84
CA CYS A 119 16.04 -17.14 27.75
C CYS A 119 15.48 -17.00 26.33
N GLN A 120 16.31 -17.24 25.31
CA GLN A 120 15.87 -17.27 23.91
C GLN A 120 14.78 -18.32 23.67
N ALA A 121 14.97 -19.54 24.17
CA ALA A 121 14.01 -20.62 23.98
C ALA A 121 12.65 -20.33 24.63
N PHE A 122 12.63 -19.67 25.78
CA PHE A 122 11.39 -19.21 26.43
C PHE A 122 10.74 -18.07 25.65
N ALA A 123 11.48 -16.98 25.39
CA ALA A 123 10.99 -15.79 24.72
C ALA A 123 10.45 -16.09 23.31
N THR A 124 11.09 -17.00 22.57
CA THR A 124 10.60 -17.47 21.25
C THR A 124 9.16 -17.97 21.33
N ILE A 125 8.84 -18.79 22.35
CA ILE A 125 7.49 -19.34 22.50
C ILE A 125 6.50 -18.28 22.97
N VAL A 126 6.92 -17.35 23.83
CA VAL A 126 6.08 -16.22 24.27
C VAL A 126 5.72 -15.32 23.08
N PHE A 127 6.67 -15.01 22.19
CA PHE A 127 6.38 -14.24 20.97
C PHE A 127 5.49 -15.00 19.98
N HIS A 128 5.62 -16.32 19.88
CA HIS A 128 4.66 -17.14 19.13
C HIS A 128 3.26 -17.13 19.75
N LEU A 129 3.15 -17.19 21.08
CA LEU A 129 1.88 -17.05 21.78
C LEU A 129 1.24 -15.69 21.47
N LEU A 130 2.00 -14.59 21.59
CA LEU A 130 1.53 -13.25 21.23
C LEU A 130 1.05 -13.18 19.78
N SER A 131 1.83 -13.74 18.86
CA SER A 131 1.49 -13.76 17.43
C SER A 131 0.18 -14.52 17.17
N ARG A 132 0.00 -15.69 17.79
CA ARG A 132 -1.20 -16.52 17.62
C ARG A 132 -2.44 -15.89 18.26
N VAL A 133 -2.30 -15.31 19.45
CA VAL A 133 -3.38 -14.54 20.09
C VAL A 133 -3.77 -13.36 19.21
N THR A 134 -2.80 -12.56 18.76
CA THR A 134 -3.08 -11.39 17.91
C THR A 134 -3.74 -11.80 16.59
N ALA A 135 -3.23 -12.84 15.92
CA ALA A 135 -3.83 -13.35 14.68
C ALA A 135 -5.28 -13.84 14.91
N CYS A 136 -5.54 -14.52 16.02
CA CYS A 136 -6.89 -14.96 16.40
C CYS A 136 -7.82 -13.76 16.61
N MET A 137 -7.37 -12.74 17.34
CA MET A 137 -8.11 -11.49 17.60
C MET A 137 -8.39 -10.68 16.33
N GLN A 138 -7.47 -10.69 15.36
CA GLN A 138 -7.61 -9.91 14.12
C GLN A 138 -8.40 -10.63 13.02
N THR A 139 -8.38 -11.96 12.99
CA THR A 139 -8.92 -12.73 11.84
C THR A 139 -10.01 -13.74 12.20
N VAL A 140 -9.85 -14.49 13.29
CA VAL A 140 -10.74 -15.61 13.64
C VAL A 140 -11.96 -15.12 14.41
N ILE A 141 -11.75 -14.32 15.46
CA ILE A 141 -12.82 -13.83 16.32
C ILE A 141 -13.78 -12.91 15.57
N PRO A 142 -13.32 -11.90 14.79
CA PRO A 142 -14.23 -11.04 14.02
C PRO A 142 -15.07 -11.79 12.98
N ALA A 143 -14.62 -12.95 12.50
CA ALA A 143 -15.35 -13.76 11.54
C ALA A 143 -16.52 -14.55 12.16
N SER A 144 -16.50 -14.82 13.47
CA SER A 144 -17.54 -15.57 14.18
C SER A 144 -17.75 -15.07 15.61
N GLU A 145 -17.94 -13.77 15.77
CA GLU A 145 -17.99 -13.08 17.08
C GLU A 145 -19.02 -13.67 18.06
N ALA A 146 -20.16 -14.15 17.56
CA ALA A 146 -21.22 -14.75 18.38
C ALA A 146 -20.82 -16.08 19.07
N GLU A 147 -19.73 -16.71 18.63
CA GLU A 147 -19.23 -17.96 19.20
C GLU A 147 -18.15 -17.74 20.28
N PHE A 148 -17.79 -16.48 20.57
CA PHE A 148 -16.75 -16.11 21.53
C PHE A 148 -17.34 -15.34 22.73
N PRO A 149 -16.59 -15.22 23.84
CA PRO A 149 -17.00 -14.37 24.96
C PRO A 149 -17.19 -12.91 24.52
N SER A 150 -18.30 -12.29 24.95
CA SER A 150 -18.78 -11.00 24.40
C SER A 150 -17.81 -9.82 24.58
N ASN A 151 -16.99 -9.84 25.62
CA ASN A 151 -16.08 -8.74 25.96
C ASN A 151 -14.63 -9.03 25.54
N LEU A 152 -14.35 -10.21 24.98
CA LEU A 152 -12.97 -10.66 24.73
C LEU A 152 -12.21 -9.70 23.80
N LEU A 153 -12.86 -9.29 22.71
CA LEU A 153 -12.23 -8.40 21.72
C LEU A 153 -12.04 -6.98 22.27
N SER A 154 -13.00 -6.46 23.05
CA SER A 154 -12.86 -5.16 23.71
C SER A 154 -11.76 -5.18 24.76
N GLU A 155 -11.69 -6.20 25.60
CA GLU A 155 -10.65 -6.34 26.64
C GLU A 155 -9.26 -6.47 26.01
N TRP A 156 -9.14 -7.21 24.91
CA TRP A 156 -7.90 -7.26 24.13
C TRP A 156 -7.49 -5.88 23.61
N ASN A 157 -8.40 -5.16 22.95
CA ASN A 157 -8.09 -3.88 22.33
C ASN A 157 -7.81 -2.77 23.35
N GLU A 158 -8.51 -2.77 24.49
CA GLU A 158 -8.44 -1.70 25.50
C GLU A 158 -7.39 -1.94 26.60
N PHE A 159 -6.94 -3.18 26.83
CA PHE A 159 -6.06 -3.50 27.96
C PHE A 159 -4.89 -4.41 27.57
N PHE A 160 -5.16 -5.64 27.14
CA PHE A 160 -4.10 -6.64 26.99
C PHE A 160 -3.15 -6.37 25.82
N SER A 161 -3.65 -5.83 24.71
CA SER A 161 -2.83 -5.50 23.55
C SER A 161 -1.85 -4.36 23.86
N GLU A 162 -2.31 -3.29 24.53
CA GLU A 162 -1.43 -2.18 24.95
C GLU A 162 -0.35 -2.68 25.90
N ALA A 163 -0.72 -3.47 26.91
CA ALA A 163 0.22 -4.04 27.87
C ALA A 163 1.28 -4.92 27.20
N ALA A 164 0.91 -5.73 26.21
CA ALA A 164 1.87 -6.56 25.48
C ALA A 164 2.78 -5.75 24.54
N TYR A 165 2.23 -4.86 23.72
CA TYR A 165 2.99 -4.15 22.69
C TYR A 165 3.84 -3.00 23.24
N SER A 166 3.44 -2.37 24.35
CA SER A 166 4.26 -1.38 25.06
C SER A 166 5.57 -1.97 25.60
N LEU A 167 5.59 -3.28 25.89
CA LEU A 167 6.80 -4.03 26.27
C LEU A 167 7.57 -4.55 25.05
N LEU A 168 6.84 -5.03 24.03
CA LEU A 168 7.41 -5.66 22.83
C LEU A 168 8.25 -4.68 22.00
N LEU A 169 7.74 -3.47 21.72
CA LEU A 169 8.39 -2.54 20.79
C LEU A 169 9.75 -2.02 21.31
N PRO A 170 9.87 -1.52 22.56
CA PRO A 170 11.18 -1.11 23.08
C PRO A 170 12.16 -2.28 23.18
N LEU A 171 11.68 -3.47 23.57
CA LEU A 171 12.49 -4.69 23.60
C LEU A 171 13.02 -5.04 22.20
N PHE A 172 12.19 -4.87 21.16
CA PHE A 172 12.58 -5.17 19.79
C PHE A 172 13.71 -4.25 19.31
N ILE A 173 13.57 -2.94 19.53
CA ILE A 173 14.61 -1.96 19.18
C ILE A 173 15.89 -2.21 19.98
N HIS A 174 15.78 -2.55 21.27
CA HIS A 174 16.94 -2.87 22.10
C HIS A 174 17.69 -4.12 21.59
N ILE A 175 17.00 -5.23 21.35
CA ILE A 175 17.62 -6.48 20.92
C ILE A 175 18.20 -6.35 19.51
N THR A 176 17.46 -5.76 18.56
CA THR A 176 17.98 -5.55 17.19
C THR A 176 19.20 -4.62 17.16
N GLY A 177 19.24 -3.61 18.05
CA GLY A 177 20.43 -2.76 18.23
C GLY A 177 21.64 -3.50 18.81
N MET A 178 21.44 -4.47 19.70
CA MET A 178 22.52 -5.28 20.28
C MET A 178 23.01 -6.38 19.34
N CYS A 179 22.11 -6.97 18.54
CA CYS A 179 22.45 -7.98 17.55
C CYS A 179 23.27 -7.45 16.37
N GLY A 180 23.43 -6.12 16.24
CA GLY A 180 24.30 -5.47 15.25
C GLY A 180 25.81 -5.68 15.47
N LEU A 181 26.21 -6.58 16.38
CA LEU A 181 27.60 -6.91 16.65
C LEU A 181 27.77 -8.43 16.78
N SER A 182 28.29 -9.04 15.71
CA SER A 182 29.12 -10.25 15.74
C SER A 182 28.65 -11.41 16.62
N ASP A 183 27.94 -12.37 16.04
CA ASP A 183 28.51 -13.72 15.89
C ASP A 183 27.61 -14.58 15.01
N GLY A 184 28.23 -15.28 14.07
CA GLY A 184 27.60 -16.28 13.20
C GLY A 184 27.18 -17.55 13.96
N SER A 185 26.60 -17.42 15.15
CA SER A 185 26.03 -18.54 15.89
C SER A 185 24.61 -18.82 15.37
N ALA A 186 24.51 -19.91 14.59
CA ALA A 186 23.34 -20.73 14.32
C ALA A 186 21.98 -20.15 14.75
N GLU A 187 21.19 -19.74 13.75
CA GLU A 187 19.72 -19.68 13.75
C GLU A 187 19.06 -19.54 15.13
N SER A 188 19.23 -18.38 15.77
CA SER A 188 18.37 -18.07 16.92
C SER A 188 16.93 -17.94 16.43
N HIS A 189 16.10 -18.95 16.72
CA HIS A 189 14.66 -18.92 16.43
C HIS A 189 13.93 -17.73 17.09
N LEU A 190 14.60 -17.02 18.01
CA LEU A 190 14.10 -15.82 18.66
C LEU A 190 13.71 -14.75 17.65
N LEU A 191 14.62 -14.40 16.73
CA LEU A 191 14.44 -13.24 15.86
C LEU A 191 13.25 -13.42 14.89
N PRO A 192 13.07 -14.56 14.20
CA PRO A 192 11.86 -14.80 13.41
C PRO A 192 10.57 -14.72 14.22
N ALA A 193 10.52 -15.29 15.44
CA ALA A 193 9.33 -15.23 16.29
C ALA A 193 9.03 -13.81 16.76
N PHE A 194 10.08 -13.06 17.10
CA PHE A 194 9.97 -11.66 17.52
C PHE A 194 9.47 -10.77 16.37
N CYS A 195 10.05 -10.90 15.18
CA CYS A 195 9.61 -10.20 13.97
C CYS A 195 8.16 -10.53 13.59
N ALA A 196 7.73 -11.79 13.76
CA ALA A 196 6.34 -12.18 13.52
C ALA A 196 5.37 -11.45 14.47
N ALA A 197 5.71 -11.36 15.75
CA ALA A 197 4.90 -10.64 16.73
C ALA A 197 4.84 -9.13 16.43
N VAL A 198 5.99 -8.50 16.16
CA VAL A 198 6.07 -7.07 15.84
C VAL A 198 5.31 -6.72 14.56
N SER A 199 5.36 -7.58 13.54
CA SER A 199 4.64 -7.40 12.28
C SER A 199 3.10 -7.38 12.44
N LEU A 200 2.58 -7.92 13.54
CA LEU A 200 1.15 -7.97 13.84
C LEU A 200 0.68 -6.82 14.75
N CYS A 201 1.60 -5.93 15.15
CA CYS A 201 1.30 -4.80 16.02
C CYS A 201 0.17 -3.93 15.43
N PRO A 202 -0.94 -3.74 16.17
CA PRO A 202 -2.00 -2.81 15.77
C PRO A 202 -1.48 -1.39 15.55
N VAL A 203 -1.98 -0.71 14.51
CA VAL A 203 -1.54 0.66 14.14
C VAL A 203 -1.69 1.64 15.30
N GLN A 204 -2.75 1.53 16.10
CA GLN A 204 -2.97 2.36 17.29
C GLN A 204 -1.80 2.34 18.31
N HIS A 205 -1.10 1.21 18.43
CA HIS A 205 0.03 1.05 19.35
C HIS A 205 1.35 1.50 18.71
N LEU A 206 1.40 1.59 17.38
CA LEU A 206 2.51 2.20 16.65
C LEU A 206 2.44 3.73 16.70
N GLU A 207 1.23 4.30 16.69
CA GLU A 207 1.01 5.74 16.86
C GLU A 207 1.28 6.22 18.28
N ASN A 208 0.93 5.40 19.29
CA ASN A 208 1.09 5.72 20.72
C ASN A 208 2.19 4.87 21.38
N HIS A 209 3.34 4.73 20.73
CA HIS A 209 4.40 3.87 21.21
C HIS A 209 5.17 4.45 22.41
N ASN A 210 5.89 3.61 23.15
CA ASN A 210 6.81 4.02 24.22
C ASN A 210 8.30 3.93 23.80
N LEU A 211 8.60 4.12 22.51
CA LEU A 211 9.98 4.10 22.01
C LEU A 211 10.77 5.33 22.50
N PRO A 212 12.09 5.20 22.72
CA PRO A 212 12.92 6.34 23.08
C PRO A 212 12.93 7.37 21.94
N ALA A 213 12.71 8.64 22.26
CA ALA A 213 12.67 9.72 21.27
C ALA A 213 13.93 9.72 20.39
N LYS A 214 13.72 9.71 19.06
CA LYS A 214 14.80 9.72 18.06
C LYS A 214 14.40 10.67 16.94
N LEU A 215 14.75 11.94 17.11
CA LEU A 215 14.41 13.03 16.20
C LEU A 215 15.69 13.61 15.60
N THR A 216 15.61 14.03 14.33
CA THR A 216 16.69 14.69 13.60
C THR A 216 16.30 16.12 13.32
N ALA A 217 17.16 17.09 13.67
CA ALA A 217 16.86 18.52 13.52
C ALA A 217 16.71 18.97 12.06
N ASP A 218 17.22 18.18 11.12
CA ASP A 218 17.21 18.46 9.68
C ASP A 218 15.94 17.94 8.99
N ASP A 219 15.02 17.28 9.70
CA ASP A 219 13.79 16.76 9.12
C ASP A 219 12.69 17.84 9.09
N ASP A 220 12.30 18.26 7.89
CA ASP A 220 11.26 19.26 7.62
C ASP A 220 9.94 18.64 7.11
N SER A 221 9.75 17.32 7.29
CA SER A 221 8.59 16.58 6.78
C SER A 221 7.26 17.03 7.36
N GLY A 222 7.25 17.67 8.53
CA GLY A 222 6.02 18.08 9.19
C GLY A 222 5.27 16.92 9.85
N LEU A 223 5.98 15.86 10.21
CA LEU A 223 5.43 14.72 10.92
C LEU A 223 5.42 14.96 12.44
N PRO A 224 4.40 14.47 13.17
CA PRO A 224 4.42 14.42 14.62
C PRO A 224 5.64 13.67 15.16
N ASP A 225 6.18 14.12 16.30
CA ASP A 225 7.39 13.57 16.93
C ASP A 225 7.32 12.05 17.16
N ASP A 226 6.15 11.51 17.52
CA ASP A 226 5.96 10.07 17.74
C ASP A 226 6.10 9.29 16.43
N LEU A 227 5.42 9.73 15.36
CA LEU A 227 5.55 9.10 14.04
C LEU A 227 6.97 9.23 13.49
N LEU A 228 7.62 10.37 13.70
CA LEU A 228 9.00 10.57 13.29
C LEU A 228 9.96 9.67 14.08
N THR A 229 9.74 9.52 15.40
CA THR A 229 10.50 8.59 16.25
C THR A 229 10.36 7.16 15.78
N LEU A 230 9.13 6.70 15.49
CA LEU A 230 8.86 5.36 14.96
C LEU A 230 9.65 5.11 13.67
N VAL A 231 9.50 5.99 12.69
CA VAL A 231 10.14 5.83 11.37
C VAL A 231 11.67 5.91 11.50
N ASN A 232 12.20 6.76 12.38
CA ASN A 232 13.64 6.86 12.67
C ASN A 232 14.23 5.59 13.30
N HIS A 233 13.45 4.81 14.03
CA HIS A 233 13.88 3.52 14.56
C HIS A 233 13.78 2.40 13.52
N PHE A 234 12.69 2.35 12.76
CA PHE A 234 12.41 1.23 11.86
C PHE A 234 13.05 1.35 10.48
N CYS A 235 13.19 2.53 9.88
CA CYS A 235 13.80 2.67 8.55
C CYS A 235 15.24 2.11 8.45
N PRO A 236 16.15 2.37 9.40
CA PRO A 236 17.49 1.77 9.36
C PRO A 236 17.48 0.23 9.39
N LEU A 237 16.46 -0.38 10.00
CA LEU A 237 16.33 -1.84 10.08
C LEU A 237 16.00 -2.50 8.73
N LEU A 238 15.61 -1.72 7.72
CA LEU A 238 15.49 -2.20 6.33
C LEU A 238 16.83 -2.67 5.77
N LEU A 239 17.95 -2.20 6.32
CA LEU A 239 19.31 -2.57 5.91
C LEU A 239 19.97 -3.57 6.86
N SER A 240 19.18 -4.24 7.72
CA SER A 240 19.67 -5.29 8.61
C SER A 240 20.23 -6.49 7.85
N GLU A 241 21.22 -7.17 8.42
CA GLU A 241 21.73 -8.45 7.92
C GLU A 241 20.70 -9.58 7.99
N HIS A 242 19.63 -9.42 8.78
CA HIS A 242 18.61 -10.43 8.97
C HIS A 242 17.35 -10.13 8.17
N ARG A 243 17.03 -10.98 7.18
CA ARG A 243 15.84 -10.85 6.34
C ARG A 243 14.53 -10.69 7.11
N CYS A 244 14.34 -11.40 8.22
CA CYS A 244 13.13 -11.28 9.04
C CYS A 244 12.97 -9.89 9.67
N VAL A 245 14.07 -9.24 10.05
CA VAL A 245 14.07 -7.87 10.59
C VAL A 245 13.70 -6.88 9.49
N GLN A 246 14.28 -7.03 8.30
CA GLN A 246 13.96 -6.18 7.14
C GLN A 246 12.47 -6.25 6.79
N ILE A 247 11.89 -7.45 6.75
CA ILE A 247 10.45 -7.65 6.49
C ILE A 247 9.59 -7.05 7.59
N SER A 248 9.96 -7.26 8.86
CA SER A 248 9.22 -6.71 9.99
C SER A 248 9.24 -5.18 9.98
N ALA A 249 10.39 -4.58 9.70
CA ALA A 249 10.54 -3.14 9.58
C ALA A 249 9.70 -2.58 8.43
N PHE A 250 9.78 -3.22 7.26
CA PHE A 250 8.93 -2.88 6.12
C PHE A 250 7.44 -2.95 6.48
N ARG A 251 6.98 -4.01 7.14
CA ARG A 251 5.57 -4.17 7.53
C ARG A 251 5.09 -3.11 8.51
N VAL A 252 5.90 -2.80 9.52
CA VAL A 252 5.59 -1.76 10.51
C VAL A 252 5.50 -0.39 9.85
N VAL A 253 6.46 -0.02 8.99
CA VAL A 253 6.42 1.28 8.32
C VAL A 253 5.28 1.32 7.30
N MET A 254 5.06 0.25 6.52
CA MET A 254 3.93 0.15 5.58
C MET A 254 2.57 0.32 6.27
N SER A 255 2.37 -0.22 7.47
CA SER A 255 1.08 -0.15 8.17
C SER A 255 0.75 1.27 8.65
N VAL A 256 1.75 2.11 8.89
CA VAL A 256 1.57 3.51 9.32
C VAL A 256 1.62 4.52 8.18
N ILE A 257 1.88 4.13 6.92
CA ILE A 257 1.84 5.05 5.77
C ILE A 257 0.56 5.89 5.71
N PRO A 258 -0.66 5.34 5.93
CA PRO A 258 -1.87 6.15 5.96
C PRO A 258 -1.85 7.24 7.05
N CYS A 259 -1.25 6.95 8.21
CA CYS A 259 -1.11 7.92 9.30
C CYS A 259 -0.09 9.00 8.93
N LEU A 260 1.05 8.61 8.32
CA LEU A 260 2.06 9.55 7.82
C LEU A 260 1.45 10.53 6.82
N THR A 261 0.76 10.03 5.79
CA THR A 261 0.17 10.89 4.76
C THR A 261 -0.95 11.77 5.32
N SER A 262 -1.80 11.25 6.20
CA SER A 262 -2.83 12.05 6.88
C SER A 262 -2.23 13.20 7.70
N ALA A 263 -1.15 12.96 8.45
CA ALA A 263 -0.48 13.99 9.24
C ALA A 263 0.14 15.08 8.35
N MET A 264 0.81 14.70 7.27
CA MET A 264 1.41 15.64 6.31
C MET A 264 0.35 16.51 5.61
N ASN A 265 -0.85 15.96 5.36
CA ASN A 265 -1.96 16.70 4.76
C ASN A 265 -2.48 17.78 5.70
N ALA A 266 -2.67 17.42 6.98
CA ALA A 266 -3.15 18.34 8.00
C ALA A 266 -2.17 19.51 8.23
N GLU A 267 -0.86 19.28 8.10
CA GLU A 267 0.11 20.36 8.09
C GLU A 267 0.05 21.21 6.83
N ASN A 268 -0.05 20.59 5.65
CA ASN A 268 -0.09 21.32 4.40
C ASN A 268 -1.29 22.29 4.35
N ASP A 269 -2.47 21.87 4.81
CA ASP A 269 -3.67 22.71 4.91
C ASP A 269 -3.45 23.93 5.83
N LYS A 270 -2.79 23.76 6.98
CA LYS A 270 -2.45 24.88 7.89
C LYS A 270 -1.51 25.88 7.22
N THR A 271 -0.54 25.41 6.44
CA THR A 271 0.43 26.30 5.78
C THR A 271 -0.14 27.05 4.58
N ILE A 272 -1.18 26.52 3.91
CA ILE A 272 -1.86 27.17 2.79
C ILE A 272 -2.66 28.39 3.27
N ASP A 273 -3.27 28.32 4.46
CA ASP A 273 -4.04 29.42 5.03
C ASP A 273 -3.17 30.59 5.54
N GLU A 274 -1.90 30.34 5.87
CA GLU A 274 -1.02 31.34 6.50
C GLU A 274 0.01 32.00 5.56
N ASN A 275 0.29 31.47 4.35
CA ASN A 275 1.34 32.00 3.47
C ASN A 275 0.93 32.16 2.00
N SER A 276 0.31 33.28 1.67
CA SER A 276 0.09 33.80 0.30
C SER A 276 1.26 34.65 -0.23
N SER A 277 2.50 34.27 0.06
CA SER A 277 3.68 34.96 -0.50
C SER A 277 4.52 34.02 -1.38
N GLU A 278 4.61 34.39 -2.66
CA GLU A 278 5.37 33.74 -3.73
C GLU A 278 6.88 33.80 -3.43
N LYS A 279 7.39 32.82 -2.67
CA LYS A 279 8.80 32.40 -2.79
C LYS A 279 8.81 31.03 -3.46
N GLU A 280 9.70 30.86 -4.43
CA GLU A 280 10.03 29.54 -5.00
C GLU A 280 10.48 28.65 -3.84
N LYS A 281 9.55 27.88 -3.27
CA LYS A 281 9.86 26.85 -2.28
C LYS A 281 10.48 25.69 -3.06
N GLU A 282 11.66 25.25 -2.61
CA GLU A 282 12.24 23.99 -3.08
C GLU A 282 11.20 22.87 -2.89
N ALA A 283 11.18 21.92 -3.83
CA ALA A 283 10.26 20.81 -3.77
C ALA A 283 10.49 20.02 -2.48
N LYS A 284 9.42 19.77 -1.71
CA LYS A 284 9.52 19.05 -0.43
C LYS A 284 10.17 17.67 -0.64
N CYS A 285 11.08 17.35 0.26
CA CYS A 285 11.71 16.04 0.33
C CYS A 285 10.74 15.03 0.95
N PRO A 286 10.70 13.76 0.50
CA PRO A 286 10.09 12.69 1.30
C PRO A 286 10.74 12.58 2.69
N PRO A 287 10.08 11.93 3.68
CA PRO A 287 10.60 11.82 5.04
C PRO A 287 12.07 11.38 5.09
N LEU A 288 12.88 12.14 5.81
CA LEU A 288 14.34 12.00 5.84
C LEU A 288 14.83 10.59 6.20
N PRO A 289 14.19 9.82 7.11
CA PRO A 289 14.70 8.49 7.46
C PRO A 289 14.55 7.48 6.30
N ILE A 290 13.51 7.64 5.46
CA ILE A 290 13.32 6.83 4.25
C ILE A 290 14.40 7.19 3.24
N MET A 291 14.61 8.49 3.01
CA MET A 291 15.62 8.98 2.06
C MET A 291 17.04 8.60 2.49
N THR A 292 17.38 8.72 3.77
CA THR A 292 18.69 8.30 4.31
C THR A 292 18.96 6.82 4.09
N SER A 293 17.95 5.97 4.32
CA SER A 293 18.05 4.53 4.09
C SER A 293 18.18 4.21 2.59
N LEU A 294 17.51 4.98 1.74
CA LEU A 294 17.60 4.87 0.29
C LEU A 294 18.99 5.24 -0.21
N ASP A 295 19.53 6.38 0.22
CA ASP A 295 20.84 6.87 -0.23
C ASP A 295 21.97 5.90 0.16
N LEU A 296 21.95 5.41 1.40
CA LEU A 296 22.95 4.46 1.91
C LEU A 296 22.91 3.14 1.11
N SER A 297 21.71 2.65 0.80
CA SER A 297 21.54 1.40 0.07
C SER A 297 21.77 1.54 -1.43
N SER A 298 21.43 2.69 -2.04
CA SER A 298 21.67 2.97 -3.46
C SER A 298 23.15 2.89 -3.80
N GLN A 299 24.00 3.59 -3.04
CA GLN A 299 25.45 3.60 -3.24
C GLN A 299 26.03 2.19 -3.23
N THR A 300 25.53 1.34 -2.33
CA THR A 300 26.02 -0.03 -2.20
C THR A 300 25.54 -0.94 -3.33
N VAL A 301 24.25 -0.84 -3.70
CA VAL A 301 23.68 -1.61 -4.81
C VAL A 301 24.30 -1.22 -6.15
N GLU A 302 24.57 0.07 -6.37
CA GLU A 302 25.27 0.53 -7.57
C GLU A 302 26.67 -0.09 -7.71
N VAL A 303 27.40 -0.24 -6.61
CA VAL A 303 28.69 -0.94 -6.60
C VAL A 303 28.52 -2.43 -6.90
N ILE A 304 27.52 -3.09 -6.31
CA ILE A 304 27.23 -4.52 -6.56
C ILE A 304 26.88 -4.76 -8.04
N LEU A 305 26.17 -3.82 -8.68
CA LEU A 305 25.66 -3.96 -10.04
C LEU A 305 26.53 -3.25 -11.12
N HIS A 306 27.67 -2.67 -10.73
CA HIS A 306 28.46 -1.76 -11.58
C HIS A 306 28.89 -2.37 -12.92
N ASP A 307 29.26 -3.64 -12.93
CA ASP A 307 29.92 -4.28 -14.08
C ASP A 307 28.96 -4.78 -15.18
N SER A 308 27.65 -4.65 -14.99
CA SER A 308 26.65 -5.17 -15.94
C SER A 308 26.03 -4.09 -16.83
N ALA A 309 25.87 -4.42 -18.10
CA ALA A 309 25.15 -3.59 -19.05
C ALA A 309 23.63 -3.70 -18.83
N MET A 310 22.88 -2.69 -19.28
CA MET A 310 21.42 -2.73 -19.25
C MET A 310 20.90 -3.88 -20.13
N GLY A 311 20.02 -4.73 -19.59
CA GLY A 311 19.50 -5.93 -20.28
C GLY A 311 20.26 -7.23 -19.96
N GLU A 312 21.36 -7.14 -19.22
CA GLU A 312 22.02 -8.30 -18.60
C GLU A 312 21.49 -8.48 -17.18
N THR A 313 20.81 -9.61 -16.93
CA THR A 313 20.30 -9.92 -15.60
C THR A 313 21.41 -10.47 -14.71
N ILE A 314 21.66 -9.81 -13.58
CA ILE A 314 22.50 -10.32 -12.49
C ILE A 314 21.62 -11.13 -11.54
N VAL A 315 22.07 -12.34 -11.20
CA VAL A 315 21.49 -13.13 -10.12
C VAL A 315 22.41 -13.03 -8.92
N ILE A 316 21.92 -12.41 -7.86
CA ILE A 316 22.61 -12.34 -6.57
C ILE A 316 22.16 -13.54 -5.74
N GLU A 317 23.11 -14.36 -5.28
CA GLU A 317 22.79 -15.57 -4.52
C GLU A 317 22.15 -15.25 -3.16
N PRO A 318 21.15 -16.02 -2.69
CA PRO A 318 20.57 -15.81 -1.36
C PRO A 318 21.59 -16.03 -0.22
N PHE A 319 21.27 -15.48 0.96
CA PHE A 319 22.04 -15.63 2.21
C PHE A 319 23.41 -14.95 2.27
N ILE A 320 23.75 -14.12 1.29
CA ILE A 320 24.93 -13.24 1.33
C ILE A 320 24.54 -11.80 1.66
N THR A 321 25.50 -11.00 2.12
CA THR A 321 25.28 -9.60 2.52
C THR A 321 24.75 -8.75 1.36
N GLU A 322 25.28 -8.95 0.15
CA GLU A 322 24.88 -8.26 -1.07
C GLU A 322 23.39 -8.49 -1.40
N HIS A 323 22.90 -9.71 -1.17
CA HIS A 323 21.49 -10.05 -1.35
C HIS A 323 20.61 -9.29 -0.36
N ASN A 324 20.98 -9.30 0.93
CA ASN A 324 20.18 -8.63 1.97
C ASN A 324 20.17 -7.11 1.78
N LEU A 325 21.30 -6.50 1.38
CA LEU A 325 21.36 -5.07 1.08
C LEU A 325 20.50 -4.71 -0.14
N THR A 326 20.54 -5.53 -1.19
CA THR A 326 19.69 -5.34 -2.39
C THR A 326 18.21 -5.52 -2.06
N PHE A 327 17.88 -6.49 -1.21
CA PHE A 327 16.52 -6.70 -0.71
C PHE A 327 16.02 -5.48 0.08
N GLY A 328 16.84 -4.96 1.01
CA GLY A 328 16.56 -3.74 1.77
C GLY A 328 16.35 -2.51 0.89
N TYR A 329 17.20 -2.32 -0.12
CA TYR A 329 17.06 -1.25 -1.12
C TYR A 329 15.69 -1.28 -1.82
N LEU A 330 15.30 -2.46 -2.32
CA LEU A 330 14.02 -2.63 -3.01
C LEU A 330 12.81 -2.45 -2.06
N LEU A 331 12.91 -2.88 -0.79
CA LEU A 331 11.88 -2.62 0.22
C LEU A 331 11.75 -1.13 0.54
N THR A 332 12.86 -0.40 0.63
CA THR A 332 12.86 1.06 0.83
C THR A 332 12.16 1.78 -0.33
N TRP A 333 12.43 1.37 -1.57
CA TRP A 333 11.70 1.90 -2.73
C TRP A 333 10.21 1.61 -2.69
N ARG A 334 9.81 0.41 -2.23
CA ARG A 334 8.39 0.10 -2.07
C ARG A 334 7.70 0.99 -1.03
N LEU A 335 8.37 1.27 0.09
CA LEU A 335 7.85 2.21 1.10
C LEU A 335 7.67 3.61 0.51
N LEU A 336 8.70 4.10 -0.20
CA LEU A 336 8.68 5.41 -0.83
C LEU A 336 7.57 5.53 -1.88
N LEU A 337 7.40 4.52 -2.74
CA LEU A 337 6.33 4.51 -3.75
C LEU A 337 4.95 4.43 -3.11
N ALA A 338 4.77 3.63 -2.05
CA ALA A 338 3.51 3.57 -1.31
C ALA A 338 3.18 4.91 -0.62
N LEU A 339 4.18 5.60 -0.08
CA LEU A 339 4.04 6.95 0.48
C LEU A 339 3.63 7.94 -0.61
N VAL A 340 4.31 7.93 -1.76
CA VAL A 340 3.94 8.76 -2.91
C VAL A 340 2.52 8.47 -3.34
N GLN A 341 2.12 7.20 -3.50
CA GLN A 341 0.79 6.81 -3.94
C GLN A 341 -0.32 7.37 -3.04
N GLN A 342 -0.12 7.37 -1.72
CA GLN A 342 -1.11 7.82 -0.74
C GLN A 342 -1.03 9.33 -0.43
N ALA A 343 -0.01 10.03 -0.91
CA ALA A 343 0.13 11.47 -0.73
C ALA A 343 -0.88 12.27 -1.60
N PRO A 344 -1.26 13.51 -1.19
CA PRO A 344 -2.07 14.40 -2.00
C PRO A 344 -1.41 14.76 -3.32
N SER A 345 -2.21 15.19 -4.30
CA SER A 345 -1.71 15.57 -5.63
C SER A 345 -0.57 16.59 -5.61
N GLN A 346 -0.63 17.60 -4.73
CA GLN A 346 0.42 18.61 -4.61
C GLN A 346 1.73 18.01 -4.07
N LEU A 347 1.66 17.30 -2.94
CA LEU A 347 2.82 16.67 -2.31
C LEU A 347 3.43 15.58 -3.21
N ARG A 348 2.60 14.84 -3.94
CA ARG A 348 3.04 13.89 -4.98
C ARG A 348 3.86 14.58 -6.08
N ALA A 349 3.46 15.76 -6.51
CA ALA A 349 4.19 16.52 -7.52
C ALA A 349 5.54 17.02 -6.96
N GLU A 350 5.56 17.48 -5.71
CA GLU A 350 6.78 17.91 -5.02
C GLU A 350 7.77 16.73 -4.85
N TYR A 351 7.30 15.57 -4.38
CA TYR A 351 8.13 14.36 -4.30
C TYR A 351 8.64 13.89 -5.65
N ALA A 352 7.78 13.88 -6.68
CA ALA A 352 8.20 13.49 -8.02
C ALA A 352 9.28 14.43 -8.58
N GLU A 353 9.19 15.73 -8.32
CA GLU A 353 10.21 16.69 -8.73
C GLU A 353 11.52 16.54 -7.92
N HIS A 354 11.43 16.25 -6.61
CA HIS A 354 12.60 15.95 -5.77
C HIS A 354 13.34 14.69 -6.25
N LEU A 355 12.63 13.59 -6.50
CA LEU A 355 13.22 12.33 -6.97
C LEU A 355 13.83 12.45 -8.38
N LYS A 356 13.31 13.39 -9.18
CA LYS A 356 13.85 13.73 -10.49
C LYS A 356 15.09 14.63 -10.38
N SER A 357 15.09 15.64 -9.52
CA SER A 357 16.22 16.56 -9.36
C SER A 357 17.46 15.86 -8.79
N THR A 358 17.25 14.82 -7.98
CA THR A 358 18.29 13.97 -7.38
C THR A 358 18.73 12.81 -8.28
N LEU A 359 18.09 12.61 -9.44
CA LEU A 359 18.30 11.45 -10.34
C LEU A 359 18.08 10.08 -9.68
N ALA A 360 17.35 10.03 -8.55
CA ALA A 360 17.12 8.79 -7.81
C ALA A 360 16.36 7.76 -8.64
N VAL A 361 15.40 8.22 -9.46
CA VAL A 361 14.64 7.34 -10.37
C VAL A 361 15.53 6.81 -11.49
N ASP A 362 16.43 7.62 -12.03
CA ASP A 362 17.36 7.22 -13.09
C ASP A 362 18.25 6.05 -12.63
N VAL A 363 18.83 6.19 -11.44
CA VAL A 363 19.64 5.14 -10.79
C VAL A 363 18.81 3.89 -10.53
N LEU A 364 17.61 4.04 -9.97
CA LEU A 364 16.71 2.92 -9.73
C LEU A 364 16.41 2.17 -11.02
N MET A 365 16.02 2.85 -12.10
CA MET A 365 15.65 2.19 -13.35
C MET A 365 16.82 1.38 -13.92
N LEU A 366 18.05 1.92 -13.87
CA LEU A 366 19.24 1.17 -14.27
C LEU A 366 19.45 -0.09 -13.42
N ASN A 367 19.32 0.03 -12.10
CA ASN A 367 19.45 -1.11 -11.18
C ASN A 367 18.35 -2.16 -11.40
N LEU A 368 17.10 -1.74 -11.61
CA LEU A 368 15.98 -2.65 -11.88
C LEU A 368 16.20 -3.43 -13.18
N PHE A 369 16.64 -2.79 -14.27
CA PHE A 369 16.90 -3.50 -15.53
C PHE A 369 18.16 -4.39 -15.51
N ARG A 370 18.98 -4.31 -14.45
CA ARG A 370 20.05 -5.27 -14.15
C ARG A 370 19.59 -6.41 -13.22
N LEU A 371 18.55 -6.19 -12.42
CA LEU A 371 17.99 -7.20 -11.51
C LEU A 371 16.85 -8.01 -12.11
N MET A 372 16.05 -7.41 -12.99
CA MET A 372 14.89 -8.06 -13.61
C MET A 372 15.35 -9.12 -14.62
N PRO A 373 14.66 -10.28 -14.67
CA PRO A 373 14.92 -11.29 -15.67
C PRO A 373 14.44 -10.82 -17.06
N GLN A 374 15.10 -11.27 -18.12
CA GLN A 374 14.68 -10.96 -19.50
C GLN A 374 13.24 -11.38 -19.80
N SER A 375 12.78 -12.46 -19.16
CA SER A 375 11.38 -12.87 -19.12
C SER A 375 10.97 -13.15 -17.67
N PRO A 376 9.91 -12.52 -17.15
CA PRO A 376 9.42 -12.78 -15.80
C PRO A 376 9.02 -14.25 -15.63
N ILE A 377 9.45 -14.84 -14.51
CA ILE A 377 9.36 -16.28 -14.22
C ILE A 377 7.93 -16.71 -13.82
N ARG A 378 7.11 -15.76 -13.36
CA ARG A 378 5.74 -15.96 -12.86
C ARG A 378 4.82 -14.90 -13.45
N ASP A 379 3.51 -15.17 -13.50
CA ASP A 379 2.52 -14.17 -13.93
C ASP A 379 2.61 -12.92 -13.03
N LEU A 380 3.17 -11.82 -13.56
CA LEU A 380 3.26 -10.52 -12.90
C LEU A 380 1.92 -10.05 -12.32
N LYS A 381 0.82 -10.57 -12.90
CA LYS A 381 -0.56 -10.29 -12.51
C LYS A 381 -0.85 -10.62 -11.05
N GLU A 382 -0.31 -11.71 -10.49
CA GLU A 382 -0.49 -12.03 -9.06
C GLU A 382 0.22 -11.02 -8.15
N SER A 383 1.38 -10.51 -8.57
CA SER A 383 2.19 -9.56 -7.78
C SER A 383 1.68 -8.11 -7.84
N LEU A 384 0.94 -7.74 -8.89
CA LEU A 384 0.45 -6.36 -9.09
C LEU A 384 -0.99 -6.16 -8.63
N THR A 385 -1.81 -7.21 -8.67
CA THR A 385 -3.23 -7.15 -8.26
C THR A 385 -3.44 -7.34 -6.76
N SER A 386 -2.47 -7.92 -6.04
CA SER A 386 -2.55 -8.05 -4.59
C SER A 386 -2.20 -6.72 -3.91
N ASN A 387 -3.20 -5.90 -3.62
CA ASN A 387 -3.07 -4.80 -2.65
C ASN A 387 -2.62 -5.30 -1.26
N SER A 388 -2.65 -6.61 -1.00
CA SER A 388 -2.01 -7.28 0.15
C SER A 388 -0.53 -7.59 -0.09
N ALA A 389 0.23 -6.62 -0.57
CA ALA A 389 1.65 -6.76 -0.89
C ALA A 389 2.56 -7.08 0.33
N SER A 390 1.98 -7.18 1.54
CA SER A 390 2.56 -7.67 2.79
C SER A 390 2.54 -9.21 2.91
N GLU A 391 1.55 -9.89 2.28
CA GLU A 391 1.39 -11.35 2.37
C GLU A 391 2.34 -12.10 1.43
N SER A 392 2.64 -11.56 0.24
CA SER A 392 3.43 -12.28 -0.78
C SER A 392 4.92 -12.45 -0.44
N LEU A 393 5.47 -11.62 0.44
CA LEU A 393 6.87 -11.68 0.89
C LEU A 393 7.20 -12.89 1.80
N CYS A 394 6.18 -13.56 2.35
CA CYS A 394 6.40 -14.56 3.41
C CYS A 394 6.14 -16.02 3.04
N THR A 395 5.38 -16.36 1.98
CA THR A 395 4.78 -17.72 1.92
C THR A 395 4.92 -18.47 0.60
N THR A 396 5.33 -17.88 -0.53
CA THR A 396 5.25 -18.63 -1.81
C THR A 396 6.40 -18.46 -2.80
N THR A 397 7.40 -17.62 -2.52
CA THR A 397 8.50 -17.33 -3.48
C THR A 397 9.80 -17.96 -3.01
N SER A 398 10.44 -18.77 -3.87
CA SER A 398 11.79 -19.27 -3.60
C SER A 398 12.74 -18.09 -3.41
N LEU A 399 13.57 -18.12 -2.36
CA LEU A 399 14.56 -17.07 -2.08
C LEU A 399 15.46 -16.79 -3.29
N SER A 400 15.69 -17.79 -4.15
CA SER A 400 16.49 -17.68 -5.37
C SER A 400 15.94 -16.72 -6.43
N VAL A 401 14.65 -16.38 -6.38
CA VAL A 401 13.98 -15.48 -7.34
C VAL A 401 13.35 -14.26 -6.68
N GLU A 402 13.57 -14.08 -5.37
CA GLU A 402 12.90 -13.06 -4.57
C GLU A 402 13.23 -11.63 -5.05
N LEU A 403 14.51 -11.33 -5.25
CA LEU A 403 14.94 -10.01 -5.73
C LEU A 403 14.37 -9.69 -7.10
N GLN A 404 14.33 -10.67 -8.00
CA GLN A 404 13.78 -10.53 -9.35
C GLN A 404 12.29 -10.19 -9.31
N HIS A 405 11.51 -10.90 -8.49
CA HIS A 405 10.09 -10.61 -8.31
C HIS A 405 9.86 -9.23 -7.71
N LEU A 406 10.65 -8.87 -6.70
CA LEU A 406 10.57 -7.58 -6.05
C LEU A 406 10.94 -6.44 -7.01
N ALA A 407 11.99 -6.60 -7.82
CA ALA A 407 12.39 -5.64 -8.84
C ALA A 407 11.31 -5.44 -9.91
N CYS A 408 10.70 -6.52 -10.41
CA CYS A 408 9.57 -6.44 -11.33
C CYS A 408 8.37 -5.68 -10.73
N SER A 409 8.05 -5.94 -9.45
CA SER A 409 6.98 -5.25 -8.74
C SER A 409 7.28 -3.76 -8.57
N VAL A 410 8.50 -3.40 -8.16
CA VAL A 410 8.94 -2.00 -8.04
C VAL A 410 8.87 -1.29 -9.39
N TYR A 411 9.35 -1.91 -10.47
CA TYR A 411 9.30 -1.32 -11.82
C TYR A 411 7.87 -1.00 -12.27
N ALA A 412 6.96 -1.97 -12.11
CA ALA A 412 5.57 -1.78 -12.48
C ALA A 412 4.86 -0.74 -11.58
N GLN A 413 5.20 -0.68 -10.30
CA GLN A 413 4.71 0.36 -9.39
C GLN A 413 5.23 1.76 -9.79
N CYS A 414 6.51 1.88 -10.17
CA CYS A 414 7.05 3.14 -10.69
C CYS A 414 6.30 3.62 -11.95
N LEU A 415 5.96 2.71 -12.86
CA LEU A 415 5.16 3.05 -14.04
C LEU A 415 3.77 3.56 -13.64
N LYS A 416 3.16 2.97 -12.61
CA LYS A 416 1.84 3.37 -12.10
C LYS A 416 1.85 4.72 -11.39
N ASP A 417 2.79 4.93 -10.47
CA ASP A 417 2.78 6.08 -9.55
C ASP A 417 3.58 7.29 -10.07
N LEU A 418 4.64 7.05 -10.87
CA LEU A 418 5.55 8.07 -11.40
C LEU A 418 5.66 8.04 -12.94
N PRO A 419 4.54 7.92 -13.70
CA PRO A 419 4.60 7.74 -15.15
C PRO A 419 5.28 8.90 -15.87
N ALA A 420 5.09 10.15 -15.43
CA ALA A 420 5.69 11.31 -16.07
C ALA A 420 7.23 11.32 -15.95
N VAL A 421 7.76 10.96 -14.78
CA VAL A 421 9.21 10.89 -14.53
C VAL A 421 9.82 9.76 -15.38
N LEU A 422 9.19 8.59 -15.41
CA LEU A 422 9.67 7.46 -16.19
C LEU A 422 9.61 7.72 -17.70
N ARG A 423 8.59 8.44 -18.20
CA ARG A 423 8.55 8.89 -19.60
C ARG A 423 9.74 9.78 -19.93
N GLN A 424 10.03 10.75 -19.06
CA GLN A 424 11.14 11.69 -19.30
C GLN A 424 12.47 10.96 -19.32
N TRP A 425 12.69 10.06 -18.35
CA TRP A 425 13.85 9.18 -18.29
C TRP A 425 13.96 8.31 -19.55
N TRP A 426 12.89 7.63 -19.94
CA TRP A 426 12.89 6.76 -21.14
C TRP A 426 13.23 7.55 -22.43
N ASN A 427 12.70 8.77 -22.57
CA ASN A 427 12.97 9.63 -23.72
C ASN A 427 14.39 10.23 -23.72
N SER A 428 15.08 10.28 -22.57
CA SER A 428 16.46 10.79 -22.48
C SER A 428 17.51 9.72 -22.77
N HIS A 429 17.13 8.44 -22.76
CA HIS A 429 18.03 7.32 -22.98
C HIS A 429 18.36 7.09 -24.46
N ASP A 430 19.47 6.41 -24.71
CA ASP A 430 19.86 6.01 -26.05
C ASP A 430 18.86 5.00 -26.65
N ARG A 431 18.87 4.90 -27.98
CA ARG A 431 17.89 4.10 -28.72
C ARG A 431 17.92 2.62 -28.37
N HIS A 432 19.05 2.07 -27.93
CA HIS A 432 19.15 0.67 -27.56
C HIS A 432 18.49 0.43 -26.20
N SER A 433 18.88 1.19 -25.18
CA SER A 433 18.29 1.13 -23.84
C SER A 433 16.79 1.38 -23.86
N ALA A 434 16.34 2.43 -24.56
CA ALA A 434 14.93 2.76 -24.69
C ALA A 434 14.11 1.62 -25.34
N ARG A 435 14.71 0.87 -26.27
CA ARG A 435 14.06 -0.28 -26.91
C ARG A 435 13.91 -1.47 -25.97
N ILE A 436 14.93 -1.79 -25.17
CA ILE A 436 14.87 -2.86 -24.16
C ILE A 436 13.72 -2.59 -23.19
N VAL A 437 13.64 -1.35 -22.69
CA VAL A 437 12.57 -0.90 -21.80
C VAL A 437 11.22 -1.06 -22.50
N GLU A 438 11.06 -0.51 -23.70
CA GLU A 438 9.79 -0.55 -24.45
C GLU A 438 9.29 -1.98 -24.72
N GLU A 439 10.16 -2.88 -25.15
CA GLU A 439 9.82 -4.29 -25.41
C GLU A 439 9.35 -4.98 -24.11
N TYR A 440 10.07 -4.78 -23.01
CA TYR A 440 9.73 -5.35 -21.71
C TYR A 440 8.39 -4.80 -21.18
N THR A 441 8.20 -3.48 -21.21
CA THR A 441 6.97 -2.83 -20.75
C THR A 441 5.76 -3.33 -21.56
N THR A 442 5.87 -3.32 -22.89
CA THR A 442 4.78 -3.72 -23.80
C THR A 442 4.35 -5.16 -23.56
N GLN A 443 5.31 -6.06 -23.36
CA GLN A 443 5.03 -7.49 -23.28
C GLN A 443 4.49 -7.90 -21.90
N TYR A 444 5.04 -7.35 -20.81
CA TYR A 444 4.82 -7.91 -19.47
C TYR A 444 4.07 -6.99 -18.51
N VAL A 445 4.12 -5.67 -18.70
CA VAL A 445 3.57 -4.71 -17.71
C VAL A 445 2.35 -3.97 -18.24
N SER A 446 2.41 -3.43 -19.47
CA SER A 446 1.33 -2.65 -20.07
C SER A 446 -0.03 -3.37 -20.12
N PRO A 447 -0.13 -4.67 -20.45
CA PRO A 447 -1.43 -5.35 -20.47
C PRO A 447 -2.15 -5.32 -19.11
N ILE A 448 -1.39 -5.40 -18.01
CA ILE A 448 -1.91 -5.38 -16.63
C ILE A 448 -2.35 -3.95 -16.28
N LEU A 449 -1.47 -2.97 -16.50
CA LEU A 449 -1.77 -1.56 -16.18
C LEU A 449 -2.94 -1.01 -17.02
N ILE A 450 -3.04 -1.38 -18.29
CA ILE A 450 -4.17 -0.97 -19.15
C ILE A 450 -5.48 -1.58 -18.63
N GLN A 451 -5.47 -2.85 -18.24
CA GLN A 451 -6.65 -3.50 -17.68
C GLN A 451 -7.09 -2.83 -16.38
N GLU A 452 -6.15 -2.52 -15.49
CA GLU A 452 -6.42 -1.82 -14.23
C GLU A 452 -6.95 -0.40 -14.45
N GLU A 453 -6.28 0.41 -15.29
CA GLU A 453 -6.67 1.79 -15.57
C GLU A 453 -8.10 1.85 -16.16
N ILE A 454 -8.40 1.00 -17.15
CA ILE A 454 -9.73 0.97 -17.76
C ILE A 454 -10.79 0.49 -16.77
N ALA A 455 -10.45 -0.47 -15.89
CA ALA A 455 -11.37 -0.92 -14.84
C ALA A 455 -11.64 0.19 -13.80
N GLN A 456 -10.62 0.95 -13.40
CA GLN A 456 -10.76 2.09 -12.49
C GLN A 456 -11.62 3.19 -13.11
N VAL A 457 -11.40 3.51 -14.38
CA VAL A 457 -12.22 4.48 -15.13
C VAL A 457 -13.68 4.03 -15.20
N GLN A 458 -13.93 2.75 -15.46
CA GLN A 458 -15.29 2.20 -15.51
C GLN A 458 -15.96 2.27 -14.14
N ALA A 459 -15.27 1.85 -13.07
CA ALA A 459 -15.79 1.93 -11.71
C ALA A 459 -16.10 3.36 -11.28
N ALA A 460 -15.22 4.32 -11.62
CA ALA A 460 -15.45 5.74 -11.35
C ALA A 460 -16.64 6.29 -12.14
N ALA A 461 -16.83 5.85 -13.38
CA ALA A 461 -17.98 6.22 -14.20
C ALA A 461 -19.29 5.67 -13.64
N ASP A 462 -19.30 4.40 -13.22
CA ASP A 462 -20.48 3.73 -12.66
C ASP A 462 -20.92 4.36 -11.32
N ASN A 463 -19.96 4.90 -10.55
CA ASN A 463 -20.22 5.63 -9.30
C ASN A 463 -20.56 7.12 -9.51
N SER A 464 -20.38 7.65 -10.72
CA SER A 464 -20.67 9.06 -11.01
C SER A 464 -22.18 9.30 -11.14
N THR A 465 -22.69 10.34 -10.49
CA THR A 465 -24.12 10.73 -10.57
C THR A 465 -24.39 11.74 -11.69
N ASP A 466 -23.50 11.81 -12.69
CA ASP A 466 -23.55 12.84 -13.72
C ASP A 466 -24.32 12.36 -14.95
N ASP A 467 -25.59 12.76 -15.06
CA ASP A 467 -26.48 12.33 -16.15
C ASP A 467 -25.99 12.76 -17.54
N ASN A 468 -25.12 13.77 -17.64
CA ASN A 468 -24.67 14.32 -18.91
C ASN A 468 -23.38 13.67 -19.44
N LEU A 469 -22.57 13.02 -18.59
CA LEU A 469 -21.31 12.41 -19.01
C LEU A 469 -21.39 10.89 -18.87
N SER A 470 -21.27 10.19 -19.99
CA SER A 470 -21.11 8.73 -20.01
C SER A 470 -19.70 8.35 -20.45
N VAL A 471 -19.07 7.42 -19.72
CA VAL A 471 -17.73 6.93 -20.01
C VAL A 471 -17.78 5.41 -20.17
N LYS A 472 -17.11 4.89 -21.20
CA LYS A 472 -17.07 3.46 -21.52
C LYS A 472 -15.64 3.00 -21.76
N GLY A 473 -15.19 2.04 -20.96
CA GLY A 473 -13.91 1.35 -21.15
C GLY A 473 -13.99 0.22 -22.17
N ARG A 474 -12.96 0.08 -23.01
CA ARG A 474 -12.78 -1.04 -23.97
C ARG A 474 -11.39 -1.66 -23.80
N PRO A 475 -11.21 -2.59 -22.84
CA PRO A 475 -9.89 -3.16 -22.52
C PRO A 475 -9.16 -3.77 -23.71
N MET A 476 -9.86 -4.52 -24.57
CA MET A 476 -9.27 -5.20 -25.73
C MET A 476 -8.76 -4.22 -26.80
N ALA A 477 -9.40 -3.06 -26.94
CA ALA A 477 -8.95 -2.01 -27.87
C ALA A 477 -7.96 -1.03 -27.22
N ARG A 478 -7.82 -1.10 -25.87
CA ARG A 478 -7.08 -0.14 -25.04
C ARG A 478 -7.65 1.28 -25.18
N GLU A 479 -8.97 1.37 -25.20
CA GLU A 479 -9.69 2.62 -25.48
C GLU A 479 -10.62 2.99 -24.34
N VAL A 480 -10.73 4.29 -24.08
CA VAL A 480 -11.75 4.90 -23.23
C VAL A 480 -12.55 5.88 -24.08
N VAL A 481 -13.87 5.68 -24.17
CA VAL A 481 -14.77 6.57 -24.89
C VAL A 481 -15.53 7.41 -23.88
N ALA A 482 -15.50 8.74 -24.05
CA ALA A 482 -16.29 9.66 -23.27
C ALA A 482 -17.32 10.35 -24.18
N SER A 483 -18.59 10.26 -23.80
CA SER A 483 -19.73 10.84 -24.51
C SER A 483 -20.47 11.79 -23.58
N PHE A 484 -20.47 13.08 -23.92
CA PHE A 484 -21.20 14.13 -23.24
C PHE A 484 -22.51 14.42 -24.00
N GLN A 485 -23.65 14.23 -23.33
CA GLN A 485 -24.99 14.49 -23.85
C GLN A 485 -25.45 15.90 -23.47
N MET A 486 -25.94 16.64 -24.45
CA MET A 486 -26.60 17.94 -24.24
C MET A 486 -27.82 18.04 -25.15
N GLU A 487 -29.02 18.00 -24.54
CA GLU A 487 -30.29 17.93 -25.27
C GLU A 487 -30.29 16.76 -26.29
N GLU A 488 -30.52 17.04 -27.59
CA GLU A 488 -30.53 16.03 -28.66
C GLU A 488 -29.14 15.72 -29.25
N VAL A 489 -28.06 16.30 -28.71
CA VAL A 489 -26.75 16.23 -29.34
C VAL A 489 -25.66 15.69 -28.41
N THR A 490 -24.80 14.82 -28.95
CA THR A 490 -23.64 14.26 -28.25
C THR A 490 -22.33 14.85 -28.75
N MET A 491 -21.42 15.10 -27.81
CA MET A 491 -20.00 15.29 -28.06
C MET A 491 -19.26 14.05 -27.60
N GLU A 492 -18.35 13.55 -28.41
CA GLU A 492 -17.64 12.30 -28.14
C GLU A 492 -16.16 12.45 -28.42
N LEU A 493 -15.34 11.94 -27.49
CA LEU A 493 -13.91 11.80 -27.65
C LEU A 493 -13.46 10.38 -27.26
N LEU A 494 -12.30 10.01 -27.77
CA LEU A 494 -11.65 8.72 -27.54
C LEU A 494 -10.26 8.97 -26.96
N VAL A 495 -9.93 8.30 -25.87
CA VAL A 495 -8.56 8.22 -25.35
C VAL A 495 -8.05 6.81 -25.61
N GLN A 496 -7.05 6.68 -26.48
CA GLN A 496 -6.41 5.41 -26.79
C GLN A 496 -5.07 5.29 -26.05
N LEU A 497 -4.93 4.23 -25.27
CA LEU A 497 -3.72 3.89 -24.55
C LEU A 497 -2.73 3.18 -25.50
N PRO A 498 -1.44 3.54 -25.47
CA PRO A 498 -0.41 2.95 -26.33
C PRO A 498 -0.07 1.51 -25.91
N PRO A 499 0.56 0.71 -26.79
CA PRO A 499 1.02 -0.65 -26.45
C PRO A 499 2.00 -0.71 -25.28
N ASN A 500 2.86 0.29 -25.15
CA ASN A 500 3.85 0.43 -24.08
C ASN A 500 3.35 1.38 -22.97
N PHE A 501 2.04 1.43 -22.71
CA PHE A 501 1.49 2.27 -21.64
C PHE A 501 2.16 1.94 -20.29
N PRO A 502 2.54 2.96 -19.48
CA PRO A 502 2.30 4.40 -19.66
C PRO A 502 3.43 5.17 -20.36
N LEU A 503 4.47 4.54 -20.91
CA LEU A 503 5.62 5.23 -21.53
C LEU A 503 5.26 5.98 -22.82
N GLY A 504 4.46 5.35 -23.68
CA GLY A 504 4.01 5.96 -24.92
C GLY A 504 3.02 7.11 -24.69
N VAL A 505 2.81 7.91 -25.73
CA VAL A 505 1.83 8.99 -25.71
C VAL A 505 0.41 8.41 -25.89
N MET A 506 -0.50 8.73 -24.97
CA MET A 506 -1.93 8.45 -25.16
C MET A 506 -2.49 9.36 -26.25
N GLN A 507 -3.27 8.78 -27.16
CA GLN A 507 -3.86 9.51 -28.28
C GLN A 507 -5.28 9.94 -27.91
N VAL A 508 -5.53 11.25 -27.98
CA VAL A 508 -6.86 11.83 -27.76
C VAL A 508 -7.47 12.17 -29.12
N GLU A 509 -8.45 11.38 -29.54
CA GLU A 509 -9.13 11.55 -30.82
C GLU A 509 -10.51 12.16 -30.66
N THR A 510 -10.91 12.97 -31.65
CA THR A 510 -12.26 13.53 -31.71
C THR A 510 -13.16 12.60 -32.49
N VAL A 511 -14.16 12.02 -31.82
CA VAL A 511 -15.17 11.17 -32.47
C VAL A 511 -16.31 12.03 -32.99
N ARG A 512 -16.85 12.92 -32.15
CA ARG A 512 -17.96 13.82 -32.51
C ARG A 512 -17.82 15.18 -31.83
N ARG A 513 -17.80 16.26 -32.62
CA ARG A 513 -17.74 17.65 -32.12
C ARG A 513 -18.96 18.43 -32.60
N VAL A 514 -19.60 19.15 -31.69
CA VAL A 514 -20.82 19.93 -31.95
C VAL A 514 -20.76 21.26 -31.21
N GLY A 515 -21.26 22.36 -31.78
CA GLY A 515 -21.45 23.63 -31.05
C GLY A 515 -20.18 24.43 -30.75
N VAL A 516 -19.00 23.84 -30.95
CA VAL A 516 -17.69 24.40 -30.54
C VAL A 516 -16.82 24.70 -31.76
N ALA A 517 -16.15 25.86 -31.78
CA ALA A 517 -15.23 26.24 -32.86
C ALA A 517 -14.00 25.32 -32.90
N THR A 518 -13.42 25.12 -34.09
CA THR A 518 -12.34 24.12 -34.29
C THR A 518 -11.10 24.44 -33.47
N ALA A 519 -10.72 25.71 -33.39
CA ALA A 519 -9.58 26.14 -32.59
C ALA A 519 -9.79 25.90 -31.09
N GLN A 520 -10.97 26.23 -30.57
CA GLN A 520 -11.31 26.02 -29.15
C GLN A 520 -11.32 24.54 -28.79
N TRP A 521 -11.89 23.70 -29.65
CA TRP A 521 -11.89 22.25 -29.44
C TRP A 521 -10.48 21.66 -29.45
N ARG A 522 -9.63 22.07 -30.41
CA ARG A 522 -8.21 21.67 -30.45
C ARG A 522 -7.48 22.06 -29.17
N ASN A 523 -7.74 23.24 -28.62
CA ASN A 523 -7.15 23.66 -27.34
C ASN A 523 -7.58 22.75 -26.19
N TRP A 524 -8.85 22.32 -26.14
CA TRP A 524 -9.32 21.36 -25.12
C TRP A 524 -8.67 19.98 -25.28
N MET A 525 -8.54 19.47 -26.50
CA MET A 525 -7.85 18.19 -26.75
C MET A 525 -6.37 18.28 -26.36
N LEU A 526 -5.72 19.41 -26.65
CA LEU A 526 -4.33 19.66 -26.25
C LEU A 526 -4.20 19.74 -24.73
N GLN A 527 -5.11 20.44 -24.04
CA GLN A 527 -5.14 20.51 -22.57
C GLN A 527 -5.30 19.11 -21.96
N LEU A 528 -6.23 18.31 -22.48
CA LEU A 528 -6.44 16.94 -22.03
C LEU A 528 -5.20 16.08 -22.26
N THR A 529 -4.61 16.13 -23.45
CA THR A 529 -3.37 15.39 -23.77
C THR A 529 -2.23 15.80 -22.85
N THR A 530 -2.06 17.12 -22.61
CA THR A 530 -1.01 17.65 -21.74
C THR A 530 -1.20 17.19 -20.30
N PHE A 531 -2.43 17.22 -19.80
CA PHE A 531 -2.78 16.73 -18.47
C PHE A 531 -2.40 15.25 -18.32
N LEU A 532 -2.86 14.41 -19.25
CA LEU A 532 -2.62 12.96 -19.22
C LEU A 532 -1.13 12.58 -19.38
N MET A 533 -0.33 13.41 -20.05
CA MET A 533 1.09 13.14 -20.33
C MET A 533 2.06 13.69 -19.29
N HIS A 534 1.72 14.82 -18.66
CA HIS A 534 2.67 15.56 -17.83
C HIS A 534 2.24 15.67 -16.37
N GLN A 535 1.00 15.31 -16.05
CA GLN A 535 0.50 15.30 -14.68
C GLN A 535 0.26 13.86 -14.26
N ASN A 536 0.59 13.52 -13.02
CA ASN A 536 0.34 12.19 -12.44
C ASN A 536 -1.14 12.03 -12.01
N GLY A 537 -2.06 12.45 -12.89
CA GLY A 537 -3.52 12.41 -12.69
C GLY A 537 -4.18 11.26 -13.46
N SER A 538 -5.39 10.88 -13.04
CA SER A 538 -6.13 9.77 -13.68
C SER A 538 -6.77 10.19 -15.00
N ILE A 539 -7.13 9.23 -15.85
CA ILE A 539 -7.94 9.51 -17.05
C ILE A 539 -9.26 10.20 -16.67
N MET A 540 -9.89 9.80 -15.57
CA MET A 540 -11.16 10.36 -15.10
C MET A 540 -11.03 11.83 -14.69
N ASP A 541 -9.92 12.23 -14.05
CA ASP A 541 -9.65 13.64 -13.72
C ASP A 541 -9.54 14.49 -14.99
N GLY A 542 -8.87 13.96 -16.02
CA GLY A 542 -8.77 14.59 -17.32
C GLY A 542 -10.14 14.74 -18.00
N LEU A 543 -10.97 13.70 -17.99
CA LEU A 543 -12.33 13.74 -18.52
C LEU A 543 -13.23 14.73 -17.76
N SER A 544 -13.07 14.81 -16.44
CA SER A 544 -13.76 15.78 -15.59
C SER A 544 -13.36 17.22 -15.93
N LEU A 545 -12.08 17.48 -16.22
CA LEU A 545 -11.62 18.78 -16.70
C LEU A 545 -12.20 19.13 -18.07
N TRP A 546 -12.23 18.15 -19.00
CA TRP A 546 -12.87 18.34 -20.30
C TRP A 546 -14.36 18.66 -20.15
N LYS A 547 -15.09 17.95 -19.29
CA LYS A 547 -16.49 18.23 -18.99
C LYS A 547 -16.68 19.65 -18.46
N LYS A 548 -15.88 20.09 -17.48
CA LYS A 548 -15.94 21.46 -16.94
C LYS A 548 -15.77 22.51 -18.04
N ASN A 549 -14.89 22.27 -19.01
CA ASN A 549 -14.72 23.15 -20.16
C ASN A 549 -15.96 23.19 -21.07
N VAL A 550 -16.62 22.05 -21.26
CA VAL A 550 -17.88 21.95 -22.01
C VAL A 550 -19.00 22.68 -21.28
N ASP A 551 -19.23 22.38 -20.00
CA ASP A 551 -20.27 23.03 -19.18
C ASP A 551 -20.12 24.55 -19.20
N LYS A 552 -18.92 25.05 -18.91
CA LYS A 552 -18.60 26.49 -18.91
C LYS A 552 -18.79 27.15 -20.28
N ARG A 553 -18.67 26.39 -21.37
CA ARG A 553 -18.86 26.94 -22.73
C ARG A 553 -20.33 27.25 -23.02
N PHE A 554 -21.23 26.44 -22.49
CA PHE A 554 -22.68 26.54 -22.73
C PHE A 554 -23.44 27.23 -21.61
N GLU A 555 -22.80 27.45 -20.46
CA GLU A 555 -23.31 28.27 -19.37
C GLU A 555 -23.75 29.66 -19.87
N GLY A 556 -25.02 30.01 -19.64
CA GLY A 556 -25.59 31.31 -19.99
C GLY A 556 -25.90 31.53 -21.48
N ILE A 557 -25.81 30.52 -22.34
CA ILE A 557 -26.28 30.63 -23.73
C ILE A 557 -27.81 30.47 -23.76
N GLU A 558 -28.52 31.53 -24.13
CA GLU A 558 -29.97 31.47 -24.34
C GLU A 558 -30.36 30.58 -25.53
N ASP A 559 -31.45 29.83 -25.35
CA ASP A 559 -32.07 28.97 -26.37
C ASP A 559 -32.53 29.78 -27.59
N CYS A 560 -32.55 29.12 -28.76
CA CYS A 560 -33.22 29.68 -29.92
C CYS A 560 -34.73 29.71 -29.69
N MET A 561 -35.35 30.88 -29.84
CA MET A 561 -36.80 31.02 -29.63
C MET A 561 -37.68 30.44 -30.75
N ILE A 562 -37.11 29.69 -31.69
CA ILE A 562 -37.86 28.99 -32.76
C ILE A 562 -37.87 27.48 -32.49
N CYS A 563 -36.70 26.88 -32.27
CA CYS A 563 -36.57 25.44 -32.02
C CYS A 563 -36.42 25.09 -30.54
N PHE A 564 -36.36 26.09 -29.64
CA PHE A 564 -36.23 25.93 -28.19
C PHE A 564 -35.03 25.09 -27.77
N SER A 565 -33.91 25.26 -28.48
CA SER A 565 -32.68 24.51 -28.24
C SER A 565 -31.46 25.43 -28.28
N VAL A 566 -30.46 25.11 -27.45
CA VAL A 566 -29.15 25.78 -27.47
C VAL A 566 -28.32 25.37 -28.69
N ILE A 567 -28.53 24.18 -29.25
CA ILE A 567 -27.77 23.68 -30.41
C ILE A 567 -28.72 23.24 -31.52
N HIS A 568 -28.58 23.84 -32.70
CA HIS A 568 -29.40 23.45 -33.84
C HIS A 568 -29.13 22.00 -34.27
N GLY A 569 -30.14 21.13 -34.22
CA GLY A 569 -29.99 19.68 -34.45
C GLY A 569 -29.24 19.25 -35.72
N THR A 570 -29.37 19.98 -36.83
CA THR A 570 -28.64 19.66 -38.08
C THR A 570 -27.37 20.48 -38.34
N THR A 571 -27.29 21.73 -37.90
CA THR A 571 -26.14 22.59 -38.20
C THR A 571 -25.12 22.61 -37.07
N ALA A 572 -25.47 22.05 -35.91
CA ALA A 572 -24.62 21.99 -34.73
C ALA A 572 -24.09 23.37 -34.31
N GLN A 573 -24.83 24.45 -34.61
CA GLN A 573 -24.46 25.82 -34.26
C GLN A 573 -25.31 26.34 -33.10
N VAL A 574 -24.73 27.25 -32.33
CA VAL A 574 -25.42 28.01 -31.27
C VAL A 574 -26.14 29.25 -31.84
N PRO A 575 -27.16 29.81 -31.14
CA PRO A 575 -27.87 31.00 -31.56
C PRO A 575 -26.93 32.22 -31.58
N LYS A 576 -26.66 32.74 -32.78
CA LYS A 576 -25.76 33.90 -32.98
C LYS A 576 -26.51 35.17 -33.35
N LEU A 577 -27.67 35.05 -34.00
CA LEU A 577 -28.42 36.19 -34.49
C LEU A 577 -29.31 36.73 -33.38
N LYS A 578 -29.15 38.01 -33.05
CA LYS A 578 -29.86 38.68 -31.97
C LYS A 578 -30.78 39.76 -32.52
N CYS A 579 -32.07 39.70 -32.20
CA CYS A 579 -33.01 40.75 -32.59
C CYS A 579 -32.61 42.08 -31.91
N ARG A 580 -32.61 43.18 -32.69
CA ARG A 580 -32.22 44.49 -32.15
C ARG A 580 -33.19 45.02 -31.09
N THR A 581 -34.47 44.69 -31.21
CA THR A 581 -35.53 45.19 -30.32
C THR A 581 -35.70 44.33 -29.07
N CYS A 582 -36.12 43.07 -29.20
CA CYS A 582 -36.39 42.20 -28.04
C CYS A 582 -35.15 41.50 -27.48
N LYS A 583 -33.98 41.66 -28.13
CA LYS A 583 -32.69 41.09 -27.72
C LYS A 583 -32.62 39.56 -27.67
N LYS A 584 -33.68 38.83 -28.07
CA LYS A 584 -33.69 37.36 -28.13
C LYS A 584 -32.87 36.83 -29.30
N LYS A 585 -32.31 35.63 -29.11
CA LYS A 585 -31.37 34.99 -30.02
C LYS A 585 -32.00 33.86 -30.85
N TYR A 586 -31.42 33.63 -32.03
CA TYR A 586 -31.87 32.63 -32.99
C TYR A 586 -30.69 31.96 -33.68
N HIS A 587 -30.83 30.68 -34.01
CA HIS A 587 -29.93 30.02 -34.98
C HIS A 587 -30.13 30.64 -36.36
N SER A 588 -29.03 30.80 -37.11
CA SER A 588 -29.09 31.33 -38.47
C SER A 588 -30.01 30.51 -39.37
N ALA A 589 -29.98 29.18 -39.25
CA ALA A 589 -30.82 28.28 -40.03
C ALA A 589 -32.31 28.40 -39.67
N CYS A 590 -32.66 28.44 -38.38
CA CYS A 590 -34.05 28.64 -37.93
C CYS A 590 -34.61 29.98 -38.43
N LEU A 591 -33.85 31.06 -38.25
CA LEU A 591 -34.31 32.40 -38.62
C LEU A 591 -34.44 32.56 -40.15
N TYR A 592 -33.50 31.99 -40.91
CA TYR A 592 -33.57 32.01 -42.37
C TYR A 592 -34.79 31.24 -42.90
N LYS A 593 -35.05 30.04 -42.35
CA LYS A 593 -36.24 29.26 -42.67
C LYS A 593 -37.52 30.03 -42.34
N TRP A 594 -37.55 30.70 -41.19
CA TRP A 594 -38.67 31.56 -40.78
C TRP A 594 -38.92 32.68 -41.80
N PHE A 595 -37.91 33.46 -42.16
CA PHE A 595 -38.06 34.57 -43.12
C PHE A 595 -38.56 34.10 -44.49
N ASN A 596 -38.04 32.97 -44.98
CA ASN A 596 -38.50 32.40 -46.24
C ASN A 596 -39.95 31.93 -46.18
N SER A 597 -40.39 31.36 -45.05
CA SER A 597 -41.77 30.89 -44.88
C SER A 597 -42.78 32.02 -44.59
N SER A 598 -42.33 33.13 -44.00
CA SER A 598 -43.20 34.23 -43.57
C SER A 598 -43.27 35.40 -44.58
N ASN A 599 -42.55 35.30 -45.70
CA ASN A 599 -42.48 36.34 -46.75
C ASN A 599 -42.07 37.72 -46.20
N GLY A 600 -41.18 37.76 -45.20
CA GLY A 600 -40.68 38.99 -44.60
C GLY A 600 -39.58 38.78 -43.56
N THR A 601 -38.88 39.85 -43.20
CA THR A 601 -37.74 39.84 -42.26
C THR A 601 -38.12 40.30 -40.85
N ALA A 602 -39.36 40.03 -40.44
CA ALA A 602 -39.86 40.40 -39.12
C ALA A 602 -39.47 39.36 -38.05
N CYS A 603 -39.04 39.85 -36.89
CA CYS A 603 -38.68 39.02 -35.74
C CYS A 603 -39.84 38.09 -35.33
N PRO A 604 -39.60 36.76 -35.16
CA PRO A 604 -40.64 35.81 -34.79
C PRO A 604 -41.37 36.15 -33.48
N LEU A 605 -40.69 36.80 -32.53
CA LEU A 605 -41.26 37.14 -31.21
C LEU A 605 -41.94 38.51 -31.20
N CYS A 606 -41.20 39.56 -31.53
CA CYS A 606 -41.70 40.93 -31.35
C CYS A 606 -42.23 41.57 -32.64
N ARG A 607 -42.21 40.86 -33.77
CA ARG A 607 -42.73 41.28 -35.09
C ARG A 607 -42.15 42.56 -35.69
N ASN A 608 -41.21 43.22 -35.01
CA ASN A 608 -40.41 44.32 -35.58
C ASN A 608 -39.42 43.80 -36.63
N LEU A 609 -38.97 44.68 -37.52
CA LEU A 609 -37.89 44.38 -38.46
C LEU A 609 -36.65 43.91 -37.70
N PHE A 610 -36.08 42.77 -38.09
CA PHE A 610 -35.08 42.04 -37.29
C PHE A 610 -33.75 42.77 -37.07
#